data_AF-A0A2U1JNQ7-F1
#
_entry.id   AF-A0A2U1JNQ7-F1
#
_cell.length_a   1.000
_cell.length_b   1.000
_cell.length_c   1.000
_cell.angle_alpha   90.00
_cell.angle_beta   90.00
_cell.angle_gamma   90.00
#
_symmetry.space_group_name_H-M   'P 1'
#
loop_
_entity.id
_entity.type
_entity.pdbx_description
1 polymer ?
#
loop_
_entity_poly.entity_id
_entity_poly.type
_entity_poly.pdbx_seq_one_letter_code
_entity_poly.pdbx_strand_id
1 'polypeptide(L)'
;MVKEKKEKSKEVLLLAERIKSLRKQAGYTSYEIFAYDNNITRSQWGRYEKGEDIRFTSLVRICKIFKISLEDFFSEGFDTSKVLD
;
A
#
# COMPACT_ATOMS: atom_id res chain seq x y z
N MET A 1 -25.80 -0.84 15.00
CA MET A 1 -24.73 -1.78 15.37
C MET A 1 -23.40 -1.12 15.07
N VAL A 2 -22.61 -0.78 16.09
CA VAL A 2 -21.24 -0.29 15.87
C VAL A 2 -20.42 -1.49 15.40
N LYS A 3 -19.90 -1.45 14.17
CA LYS A 3 -18.96 -2.48 13.71
C LYS A 3 -17.70 -2.34 14.56
N GLU A 4 -17.37 -3.39 15.32
CA GLU A 4 -16.07 -3.46 15.99
C GLU A 4 -14.97 -3.26 14.96
N LYS A 5 -14.07 -2.31 15.24
CA LYS A 5 -12.94 -2.01 14.37
C LYS A 5 -11.97 -3.18 14.48
N LYS A 6 -12.07 -4.14 13.55
CA LYS A 6 -11.17 -5.29 13.50
C LYS A 6 -9.74 -4.77 13.44
N GLU A 7 -8.94 -5.15 14.43
CA GLU A 7 -7.55 -4.73 14.53
C GLU A 7 -6.78 -5.22 13.30
N LYS A 8 -5.96 -4.33 12.72
CA LYS A 8 -5.20 -4.61 11.50
C LYS A 8 -3.97 -5.43 11.86
N SER A 9 -3.66 -6.46 11.08
CA SER A 9 -2.42 -7.21 11.31
C SER A 9 -1.21 -6.33 11.02
N LYS A 10 -0.08 -6.64 11.66
CA LYS A 10 1.18 -5.90 11.47
C LYS A 10 1.61 -5.93 9.99
N GLU A 11 1.44 -7.07 9.34
CA GLU A 11 1.78 -7.30 7.93
C GLU A 11 0.96 -6.41 6.99
N VAL A 12 -0.32 -6.20 7.29
CA VAL A 12 -1.19 -5.31 6.50
C VAL A 12 -0.75 -3.84 6.64
N LEU A 13 -0.28 -3.45 7.83
CA LEU A 13 0.27 -2.11 8.05
C LEU A 13 1.61 -1.91 7.33
N LEU A 14 2.49 -2.92 7.36
CA LEU A 14 3.75 -2.92 6.62
C LEU A 14 3.51 -2.83 5.11
N LEU A 15 2.53 -3.59 4.60
CA LEU A 15 2.10 -3.50 3.21
C LEU A 15 1.62 -2.08 2.84
N ALA A 16 0.85 -1.44 3.72
CA ALA A 16 0.36 -0.07 3.51
C ALA A 16 1.51 0.94 3.41
N GLU A 17 2.48 0.87 4.33
CA GLU A 17 3.64 1.75 4.31
C GLU A 17 4.55 1.45 3.12
N ARG A 18 4.70 0.18 2.69
CA ARG A 18 5.41 -0.15 1.45
C ARG A 18 4.76 0.53 0.25
N ILE A 19 3.44 0.42 0.08
CA ILE A 19 2.71 1.05 -1.04
C ILE A 19 2.86 2.57 -1.03
N LYS A 20 2.73 3.19 0.14
CA LYS A 20 2.89 4.63 0.34
C LYS A 20 4.32 5.11 0.08
N SER A 21 5.33 4.31 0.44
CA SER A 21 6.74 4.61 0.17
C SER A 21 7.00 4.65 -1.33
N LEU A 22 6.49 3.68 -2.09
CA LEU A 22 6.63 3.63 -3.56
C LEU A 22 6.00 4.85 -4.22
N ARG A 23 4.81 5.27 -3.78
CA ARG A 23 4.19 6.50 -4.27
C ARG A 23 5.08 7.72 -4.02
N LYS A 24 5.62 7.87 -2.81
CA LYS A 24 6.49 9.01 -2.46
C LYS A 24 7.79 8.99 -3.27
N GLN A 25 8.40 7.82 -3.46
CA GLN A 25 9.60 7.63 -4.29
C GLN A 25 9.33 7.99 -5.75
N ALA A 26 8.12 7.76 -6.24
CA ALA A 26 7.67 8.20 -7.57
C ALA A 26 7.39 9.72 -7.66
N GLY A 27 7.67 10.51 -6.61
CA GLY A 27 7.55 11.97 -6.62
C GLY A 27 6.18 12.50 -6.23
N TYR A 28 5.23 11.64 -5.83
CA TYR A 28 3.87 12.06 -5.51
C TYR A 28 3.70 12.37 -4.03
N THR A 29 3.44 13.63 -3.69
CA THR A 29 3.05 14.05 -2.33
C THR A 29 1.57 13.75 -2.05
N SER A 30 0.71 13.88 -3.06
CA SER A 30 -0.72 13.58 -2.98
C SER A 30 -1.06 12.20 -3.53
N TYR A 31 -1.73 11.38 -2.72
CA TYR A 31 -2.24 10.09 -3.16
C TYR A 31 -3.40 10.23 -4.16
N GLU A 32 -4.05 11.38 -4.18
CA GLU A 32 -5.19 11.65 -5.08
C GLU A 32 -4.70 11.86 -6.51
N ILE A 33 -3.63 12.64 -6.67
CA ILE A 33 -2.97 12.86 -7.95
C ILE A 33 -2.39 11.54 -8.46
N PHE A 34 -1.72 10.78 -7.59
CA PHE A 34 -1.20 9.46 -7.96
C PHE A 34 -2.31 8.52 -8.47
N ALA A 35 -3.45 8.48 -7.77
CA ALA A 35 -4.57 7.65 -8.17
C ALA A 35 -5.14 8.07 -9.52
N TYR A 36 -5.29 9.38 -9.75
CA TYR A 36 -5.75 9.93 -11.03
C TYR A 36 -4.83 9.53 -12.19
N ASP A 37 -3.53 9.79 -12.08
CA ASP A 37 -2.54 9.51 -13.13
C ASP A 37 -2.46 8.01 -13.48
N ASN A 38 -2.74 7.13 -12.53
CA ASN A 38 -2.67 5.68 -12.70
C ASN A 38 -4.04 5.02 -12.97
N ASN A 39 -5.07 5.82 -13.26
CA ASN A 39 -6.44 5.35 -13.52
C ASN A 39 -6.97 4.43 -12.42
N ILE A 40 -6.75 4.82 -11.15
CA ILE A 40 -7.24 4.16 -9.94
C ILE A 40 -8.19 5.12 -9.23
N THR A 41 -9.25 4.61 -8.61
CA THR A 41 -10.13 5.49 -7.83
C THR A 41 -9.41 5.96 -6.57
N ARG A 42 -9.61 7.24 -6.20
CA ARG A 42 -9.04 7.82 -4.97
C ARG A 42 -9.34 6.98 -3.72
N SER A 43 -10.56 6.45 -3.62
CA SER A 43 -10.98 5.61 -2.50
C SER A 43 -10.27 4.25 -2.49
N GLN A 44 -9.97 3.66 -3.65
CA GLN A 44 -9.21 2.43 -3.74
C GLN A 44 -7.76 2.64 -3.29
N TRP A 45 -7.07 3.63 -3.83
CA TRP A 45 -5.67 3.88 -3.44
C TRP A 45 -5.55 4.32 -1.98
N GLY A 46 -6.47 5.17 -1.50
CA GLY A 46 -6.51 5.57 -0.10
C GLY A 46 -6.73 4.42 0.87
N ARG A 47 -7.42 3.34 0.47
CA ARG A 47 -7.57 2.12 1.29
C ARG A 47 -6.26 1.35 1.41
N TYR A 48 -5.49 1.29 0.33
CA TYR A 48 -4.18 0.63 0.31
C TYR A 48 -3.23 1.27 1.32
N GLU A 49 -3.11 2.59 1.30
CA GLU A 49 -2.20 3.30 2.22
C GLU A 49 -2.72 3.42 3.64
N LYS A 50 -4.00 3.11 3.88
CA LYS A 50 -4.55 3.02 5.24
C LYS A 50 -4.33 1.65 5.87
N GLY A 51 -3.88 0.65 5.12
CA GLY A 51 -3.77 -0.74 5.59
C GLY A 51 -5.11 -1.43 5.67
N GLU A 52 -5.93 -1.31 4.63
CA GLU A 52 -6.97 -2.31 4.37
C GLU A 52 -6.37 -3.47 3.58
N ASP A 53 -6.93 -4.67 3.78
CA ASP A 53 -6.50 -5.85 3.04
C ASP A 53 -6.76 -5.66 1.53
N ILE A 54 -5.87 -6.21 0.72
CA ILE A 54 -5.93 -6.09 -0.75
C ILE A 54 -5.95 -7.47 -1.39
N ARG A 55 -6.66 -7.59 -2.50
CA ARG A 55 -6.60 -8.80 -3.33
C ARG A 55 -5.22 -8.92 -3.97
N PHE A 56 -4.74 -10.14 -4.17
CA PHE A 56 -3.47 -10.39 -4.86
C PHE A 56 -3.39 -9.73 -6.25
N THR A 57 -4.48 -9.68 -7.01
CA THR A 57 -4.52 -8.95 -8.30
C THR A 57 -4.30 -7.45 -8.17
N SER A 58 -4.65 -6.86 -7.02
CA SER A 58 -4.35 -5.45 -6.73
C SER A 58 -2.87 -5.25 -6.48
N LEU A 59 -2.24 -6.17 -5.72
CA LEU A 59 -0.80 -6.17 -5.51
C LEU A 59 -0.03 -6.29 -6.83
N VAL A 60 -0.43 -7.21 -7.71
CA VAL A 60 0.16 -7.36 -9.05
C VAL A 60 0.02 -6.06 -9.87
N ARG A 61 -1.14 -5.38 -9.80
CA ARG A 61 -1.33 -4.09 -10.47
C ARG A 61 -0.43 -3.01 -9.89
N ILE A 62 -0.24 -2.96 -8.58
CA ILE A 62 0.67 -2.03 -7.91
C ILE A 62 2.11 -2.25 -8.42
N CYS A 63 2.59 -3.48 -8.45
CA CYS A 63 3.92 -3.81 -8.96
C CYS A 63 4.10 -3.36 -10.43
N LYS A 64 3.08 -3.56 -11.27
CA LYS A 64 3.08 -3.09 -12.67
C LYS A 64 3.15 -1.57 -12.82
N ILE A 65 2.43 -0.82 -11.97
CA ILE A 65 2.46 0.65 -11.97
C ILE A 65 3.88 1.15 -11.69
N PHE A 66 4.54 0.55 -10.70
CA PHE A 66 5.90 0.91 -10.32
C PHE A 66 6.98 0.22 -11.15
N LYS A 67 6.60 -0.65 -12.09
CA LYS A 67 7.52 -1.43 -12.95
C LYS A 67 8.54 -2.25 -12.17
N ILE A 68 8.11 -2.83 -11.05
CA ILE A 68 8.93 -3.69 -10.18
C ILE A 68 8.38 -5.11 -10.16
N SER A 69 9.23 -6.09 -9.86
CA SER A 69 8.79 -7.47 -9.64
C SER A 69 8.12 -7.63 -8.25
N LEU A 70 7.48 -8.78 -8.02
CA LEU A 70 6.99 -9.11 -6.67
C LEU A 70 8.15 -9.28 -5.69
N GLU A 71 9.29 -9.80 -6.15
CA GLU A 71 10.50 -9.95 -5.34
C GLU A 71 11.01 -8.59 -4.87
N ASP A 72 11.15 -7.63 -5.79
CA ASP A 72 11.53 -6.24 -5.47
C ASP A 72 10.52 -5.55 -4.56
N PHE A 73 9.23 -5.86 -4.72
CA PHE A 73 8.20 -5.30 -3.87
C PHE A 73 8.38 -5.74 -2.41
N PHE A 74 8.70 -7.03 -2.18
CA PHE A 74 8.85 -7.62 -0.86
C PHE A 74 10.28 -7.61 -0.30
N SER A 75 11.27 -7.11 -1.05
CA SER A 75 12.67 -7.08 -0.61
C SER A 75 12.96 -6.13 0.56
N GLU A 76 12.04 -5.20 0.85
CA GLU A 76 12.16 -4.25 1.95
C GLU A 76 10.79 -3.84 2.53
N GLY A 77 10.78 -3.24 3.72
CA GLY A 77 9.57 -2.74 4.36
C GLY A 77 8.74 -3.80 5.10
N PHE A 78 9.21 -5.04 5.15
CA PHE A 78 8.57 -6.15 5.87
C PHE A 78 9.40 -6.64 7.08
N ASP A 79 10.36 -5.83 7.53
CA ASP A 79 11.14 -6.11 8.72
C ASP A 79 10.29 -5.88 9.98
N THR A 80 9.94 -6.97 10.66
CA THR A 80 9.08 -6.95 11.84
C THR A 80 9.76 -6.39 13.08
N SER A 81 11.08 -6.20 13.06
CA SER A 81 11.85 -5.64 14.17
C SER A 81 11.73 -4.11 14.31
N LYS A 82 11.26 -3.40 13.27
CA LYS A 82 11.24 -1.93 13.20
C LYS A 82 9.88 -1.28 13.47
N VAL A 83 8.83 -2.06 13.75
CA VAL A 83 7.46 -1.55 13.97
C VAL A 83 7.13 -1.42 15.46
N LEU A 84 8.14 -1.56 16.33
CA LEU A 84 8.02 -1.34 17.77
C LEU A 84 8.72 -0.03 18.10
N ASP A 85 8.02 1.08 17.89
CA ASP A 85 8.15 2.36 18.61
C ASP A 85 6.87 3.17 18.42
#